data_AF-A0A932NPP7-F1
#
_entry.id   AF-A0A932NPP7-F1
#
_cell.length_a   1.000
_cell.length_b   1.000
_cell.length_c   1.000
_cell.angle_alpha   90.00
_cell.angle_beta   90.00
_cell.angle_gamma   90.00
#
_symmetry.space_group_name_H-M   'P 1'
#
loop_
_entity.id
_entity.type
_entity.pdbx_description
1 polymer ?
#
loop_
_entity_poly.entity_id
_entity_poly.type
_entity_poly.pdbx_seq_one_letter_code
_entity_poly.pdbx_strand_id
1 'polypeptide(L)'
;MGHSGIDIRGRARKLYLNYRTTDEIRRQAVALLEGVEVDDLDDGADDNARYKSLSHGPAPIMESCLSQEDLVTRVQAILADWGVVPDAVNLGATCIIAASRSARDQLMSAIRSAGYAVESIEADTRVKTEAHCLLFATMHRAKGLEFQNVIVTRTKVGKGDRGEAAPQLIYVALTRAKQRAALLTAI
;
A
#
# COMPACT_ATOMS: atom_id res chain seq x y z
N MET A 1 -10.33 -27.91 -47.94
CA MET A 1 -9.69 -28.60 -46.79
C MET A 1 -8.55 -27.73 -46.31
N GLY A 2 -8.46 -27.22 -45.09
CA GLY A 2 -9.33 -27.28 -43.94
C GLY A 2 -9.23 -25.96 -43.15
N HIS A 3 -10.33 -25.58 -42.52
CA HIS A 3 -10.38 -24.46 -41.58
C HIS A 3 -9.66 -24.88 -40.30
N SER A 4 -8.59 -24.18 -39.92
CA SER A 4 -8.01 -24.31 -38.59
C SER A 4 -9.00 -23.72 -37.58
N GLY A 5 -9.82 -24.59 -37.00
CA GLY A 5 -10.67 -24.29 -35.85
C GLY A 5 -9.80 -24.05 -34.63
N ILE A 6 -9.40 -22.80 -34.42
CA ILE A 6 -8.77 -22.37 -33.17
C ILE A 6 -9.91 -22.07 -32.19
N ASP A 7 -10.34 -23.11 -31.48
CA ASP A 7 -11.24 -23.01 -30.33
C ASP A 7 -10.45 -22.38 -29.16
N ILE A 8 -10.50 -21.04 -29.04
CA ILE A 8 -9.92 -20.34 -27.90
C ILE A 8 -10.88 -20.49 -26.71
N ARG A 9 -10.97 -21.69 -26.14
CA ARG A 9 -11.61 -21.91 -24.84
C ARG A 9 -10.62 -21.58 -23.73
N GLY A 10 -11.00 -20.57 -22.94
CA GLY A 10 -10.19 -19.93 -21.92
C GLY A 10 -9.52 -20.89 -20.95
N ARG A 11 -8.20 -20.81 -20.86
CA ARG A 11 -7.41 -21.26 -19.71
C ARG A 11 -6.45 -20.15 -19.32
N ALA A 12 -6.98 -19.04 -18.81
CA ALA A 12 -6.17 -18.14 -18.00
C ALA A 12 -5.80 -18.91 -16.72
N ARG A 13 -4.61 -19.50 -16.69
CA ARG A 13 -4.07 -20.12 -15.47
C ARG A 13 -3.81 -18.97 -14.50
N LYS A 14 -4.57 -18.90 -13.39
CA LYS A 14 -4.30 -17.92 -12.32
C LYS A 14 -2.83 -18.10 -11.92
N LEU A 15 -2.03 -17.05 -12.01
CA LEU A 15 -0.65 -17.07 -11.53
C LEU A 15 -0.73 -16.89 -10.01
N TYR A 16 -0.46 -17.98 -9.28
CA TYR A 16 -0.62 -18.05 -7.83
C TYR A 16 0.59 -17.53 -7.04
N LEU A 17 1.66 -17.08 -7.73
CA LEU A 17 2.88 -16.60 -7.10
C LEU A 17 2.98 -15.07 -7.19
N ASN A 18 2.94 -14.40 -6.03
CA ASN A 18 3.14 -12.95 -5.92
C ASN A 18 4.63 -12.66 -5.76
N TYR A 19 5.31 -12.33 -6.86
CA TYR A 19 6.75 -11.97 -6.85
C TYR A 19 7.04 -10.53 -6.42
N ARG A 20 6.01 -9.69 -6.28
CA ARG A 20 6.16 -8.23 -6.19
C ARG A 20 6.20 -7.68 -4.77
N THR A 21 5.69 -8.42 -3.78
CA THR A 21 5.50 -7.96 -2.40
C THR A 21 5.96 -9.05 -1.44
N THR A 22 6.54 -8.67 -0.31
CA THR A 22 7.01 -9.65 0.69
C THR A 22 5.87 -10.46 1.28
N ASP A 23 6.20 -11.65 1.79
CA ASP A 23 5.20 -12.55 2.35
C ASP A 23 4.52 -11.96 3.59
N GLU A 24 5.25 -11.19 4.39
CA GLU A 24 4.75 -10.53 5.59
C GLU A 24 3.72 -9.44 5.26
N ILE A 25 4.00 -8.62 4.24
CA ILE A 25 3.05 -7.61 3.76
C ILE A 25 1.82 -8.29 3.16
N ARG A 26 2.01 -9.36 2.38
CA ARG A 26 0.90 -10.14 1.79
C ARG A 26 0.00 -10.72 2.86
N ARG A 27 0.56 -11.43 3.85
CA ARG A 27 -0.20 -12.06 4.94
C ARG A 27 -0.99 -11.04 5.74
N GLN A 28 -0.38 -9.92 6.11
CA GLN A 28 -1.09 -8.85 6.81
C GLN A 28 -2.23 -8.26 5.97
N ALA A 29 -2.00 -8.02 4.67
CA ALA A 29 -3.03 -7.49 3.80
C ALA A 29 -4.21 -8.47 3.64
N VAL A 30 -3.94 -9.78 3.54
CA VAL A 30 -4.98 -10.83 3.47
C VAL A 30 -5.77 -10.90 4.79
N ALA A 31 -5.10 -10.88 5.93
CA ALA A 31 -5.75 -10.85 7.25
C ALA A 31 -6.73 -9.67 7.37
N LEU A 32 -6.30 -8.47 6.94
CA LEU A 32 -7.17 -7.28 6.89
C LEU A 32 -8.34 -7.41 5.92
N LEU A 33 -8.16 -8.13 4.81
CA LEU A 33 -9.19 -8.35 3.80
C LEU A 33 -10.27 -9.32 4.29
N GLU A 34 -9.85 -10.41 4.93
CA GLU A 34 -10.70 -11.47 5.48
C GLU A 34 -11.31 -11.09 6.84
N GLY A 35 -10.73 -10.09 7.52
CA GLY A 35 -11.18 -9.64 8.84
C GLY A 35 -10.75 -10.57 9.98
N VAL A 36 -9.62 -11.26 9.82
CA VAL A 36 -9.06 -12.24 10.77
C VAL A 36 -7.67 -11.82 11.25
N GLU A 37 -7.11 -12.48 12.26
CA GLU A 37 -5.72 -12.27 12.64
C GLU A 37 -4.78 -12.99 11.66
N VAL A 38 -3.52 -12.56 11.60
CA VAL A 38 -2.54 -13.18 10.68
C VAL A 38 -2.26 -14.64 11.05
N ASP A 39 -2.32 -14.98 12.33
CA ASP A 39 -2.11 -16.35 12.84
C ASP A 39 -3.23 -17.30 12.40
N ASP A 40 -4.47 -16.83 12.36
CA ASP A 40 -5.64 -17.60 11.91
C ASP A 40 -5.59 -17.98 10.42
N LEU A 41 -4.71 -17.35 9.62
CA LEU A 41 -4.55 -17.71 8.20
C LEU A 41 -3.88 -19.08 8.00
N ASP A 42 -3.22 -19.64 9.01
CA ASP A 42 -2.44 -20.89 8.87
C ASP A 42 -3.28 -22.17 9.04
N ASP A 43 -4.49 -22.08 9.63
CA ASP A 43 -5.35 -23.25 9.93
C ASP A 43 -5.88 -23.98 8.67
N GLY A 44 -5.77 -23.35 7.50
CA GLY A 44 -6.16 -23.89 6.18
C GLY A 44 -5.01 -24.44 5.34
N ALA A 45 -4.11 -25.24 5.93
CA ALA A 45 -2.84 -25.70 5.37
C ALA A 45 -2.88 -26.30 3.93
N ASP A 46 -4.05 -26.68 3.39
CA ASP A 46 -4.18 -27.27 2.05
C ASP A 46 -4.46 -26.25 0.90
N ASP A 47 -5.02 -25.07 1.19
CA ASP A 47 -5.28 -24.03 0.16
C ASP A 47 -4.27 -22.87 0.20
N ASN A 48 -3.74 -22.52 1.39
CA ASN A 48 -2.75 -21.46 1.56
C ASN A 48 -1.33 -21.83 1.10
N ALA A 49 -1.05 -23.12 0.90
CA ALA A 49 0.20 -23.59 0.30
C ALA A 49 0.47 -23.02 -1.12
N ARG A 50 -0.56 -22.48 -1.79
CA ARG A 50 -0.49 -21.97 -3.17
C ARG A 50 -0.13 -20.49 -3.28
N TYR A 51 -0.26 -19.71 -2.21
CA TYR A 51 0.09 -18.28 -2.20
C TYR A 51 1.38 -18.07 -1.42
N LYS A 52 2.55 -18.21 -2.06
CA LYS A 52 3.83 -17.85 -1.44
C LYS A 52 4.43 -16.66 -2.16
N SER A 53 4.79 -15.62 -1.41
CA SER A 53 5.75 -14.66 -1.91
C SER A 53 7.14 -15.31 -1.83
N LEU A 54 7.98 -15.12 -2.86
CA LEU A 54 9.36 -15.64 -2.82
C LEU A 54 10.32 -14.72 -2.05
N SER A 55 9.85 -13.54 -1.65
CA SER A 55 10.62 -12.51 -0.96
C SER A 55 10.11 -12.35 0.47
N HIS A 56 11.04 -12.22 1.41
CA HIS A 56 10.78 -11.94 2.82
C HIS A 56 11.30 -10.55 3.19
N GLY A 57 10.67 -9.93 4.18
CA GLY A 57 11.07 -8.64 4.72
C GLY A 57 10.48 -8.39 6.11
N PRO A 58 10.57 -7.15 6.61
CA PRO A 58 9.96 -6.81 7.88
C PRO A 58 8.43 -6.93 7.80
N ALA A 59 7.81 -7.29 8.93
CA ALA A 59 6.37 -7.17 9.07
C ALA A 59 5.93 -5.70 8.91
N PRO A 60 4.79 -5.46 8.26
CA PRO A 60 4.32 -4.10 8.07
C PRO A 60 3.89 -3.46 9.39
N ILE A 61 4.15 -2.17 9.55
CA ILE A 61 3.83 -1.42 10.77
C ILE A 61 2.32 -1.14 10.81
N MET A 62 1.62 -1.61 11.84
CA MET A 62 0.19 -1.37 12.05
C MET A 62 0.02 -0.47 13.28
N GLU A 63 -0.37 0.79 13.09
CA GLU A 63 -0.50 1.75 14.19
C GLU A 63 -1.84 2.49 14.11
N SER A 64 -2.43 2.75 15.29
CA SER A 64 -3.58 3.62 15.45
C SER A 64 -3.16 4.96 16.03
N CYS A 65 -3.69 6.05 15.47
CA CYS A 65 -3.38 7.41 15.86
C CYS A 65 -4.57 8.06 16.56
N LEU A 66 -4.31 8.87 17.59
CA LEU A 66 -5.37 9.50 18.39
C LEU A 66 -5.97 10.75 17.73
N SER A 67 -5.22 11.34 16.80
CA SER A 67 -5.58 12.59 16.11
C SER A 67 -4.92 12.64 14.73
N GLN A 68 -5.38 13.56 13.89
CA GLN A 68 -4.72 13.86 12.61
C GLN A 68 -3.28 14.35 12.79
N GLU A 69 -3.01 15.13 13.85
CA GLU A 69 -1.66 15.62 14.17
C GLU A 69 -0.72 14.50 14.62
N ASP A 70 -1.24 13.55 15.41
CA ASP A 70 -0.50 12.35 15.80
C ASP A 70 -0.19 11.49 14.57
N LEU A 71 -1.16 11.34 13.65
CA LEU A 71 -0.92 10.65 12.38
C LEU A 71 0.22 11.28 11.58
N VAL A 72 0.25 12.60 11.45
CA VAL A 72 1.33 13.32 10.76
C VAL A 72 2.68 13.08 11.44
N THR A 73 2.71 13.07 12.78
CA THR A 73 3.92 12.82 13.57
C THR A 73 4.43 11.39 13.36
N ARG A 74 3.53 10.40 13.38
CA ARG A 74 3.85 8.99 13.13
C ARG A 74 4.36 8.74 11.72
N VAL A 75 3.73 9.37 10.71
CA VAL A 75 4.23 9.31 9.33
C VAL A 75 5.68 9.79 9.25
N GLN A 76 6.00 10.94 9.86
CA GLN A 76 7.37 11.47 9.87
C GLN A 76 8.36 10.55 10.60
N ALA A 77 7.96 9.97 11.73
CA ALA A 77 8.79 9.03 12.47
C ALA A 77 9.10 7.78 11.65
N ILE A 78 8.12 7.21 10.96
CA ILE A 78 8.29 6.05 10.07
C ILE A 78 9.19 6.40 8.88
N LEU A 79 9.00 7.57 8.27
CA LEU A 79 9.86 8.03 7.18
C LEU A 79 11.32 8.12 7.63
N ALA A 80 11.57 8.72 8.80
CA ALA A 80 12.91 8.82 9.39
C ALA A 80 13.52 7.45 9.70
N ASP A 81 12.76 6.51 10.31
CA ASP A 81 13.21 5.13 10.54
C ASP A 81 13.59 4.42 9.23
N TRP A 82 12.90 4.74 8.15
CA TRP A 82 13.20 4.21 6.82
C TRP A 82 14.33 4.93 6.09
N GLY A 83 14.98 5.91 6.73
CA GLY A 83 16.04 6.73 6.12
C GLY A 83 15.52 7.66 5.03
N VAL A 84 14.20 7.87 4.99
CA VAL A 84 13.51 8.75 4.05
C VAL A 84 13.44 10.14 4.68
N VAL A 85 14.52 10.90 4.55
CA VAL A 85 14.68 12.25 5.10
C VAL A 85 14.63 13.30 3.99
N PRO A 86 14.39 14.60 4.27
CA PRO A 86 14.17 15.62 3.24
C PRO A 86 15.21 15.72 2.13
N ASP A 87 16.49 15.45 2.44
CA ASP A 87 17.62 15.54 1.49
C ASP A 87 17.98 14.19 0.83
N ALA A 88 17.16 13.15 1.02
CA ALA A 88 17.46 11.83 0.48
C ALA A 88 17.35 11.79 -1.06
N VAL A 89 18.25 11.04 -1.69
CA VAL A 89 18.36 10.95 -3.16
C VAL A 89 17.18 10.18 -3.80
N ASN A 90 16.51 9.29 -3.06
CA ASN A 90 15.50 8.36 -3.59
C ASN A 90 14.13 8.50 -2.90
N LEU A 91 13.66 9.72 -2.68
CA LEU A 91 12.33 9.95 -2.09
C LEU A 91 11.20 9.32 -2.94
N GLY A 92 11.37 9.28 -4.27
CA GLY A 92 10.41 8.69 -5.20
C GLY A 92 10.22 7.18 -5.07
N ALA A 93 11.08 6.50 -4.30
CA ALA A 93 10.91 5.10 -3.94
C ALA A 93 9.81 4.87 -2.90
N THR A 94 9.37 5.93 -2.21
CA THR A 94 8.37 5.89 -1.14
C THR A 94 7.09 6.59 -1.57
N CYS A 95 5.95 5.94 -1.38
CA CYS A 95 4.65 6.53 -1.63
C CYS A 95 3.75 6.52 -0.38
N ILE A 96 3.10 7.65 -0.11
CA ILE A 96 2.07 7.78 0.92
C ILE A 96 0.70 7.73 0.22
N ILE A 97 -0.12 6.74 0.58
CA ILE A 97 -1.42 6.46 -0.03
C ILE A 97 -2.52 6.76 0.97
N ALA A 98 -3.35 7.76 0.68
CA ALA A 98 -4.48 8.12 1.53
C ALA A 98 -5.83 7.58 0.99
N ALA A 99 -6.81 7.43 1.87
CA ALA A 99 -8.16 7.00 1.50
C ALA A 99 -8.92 8.01 0.59
N SER A 100 -8.71 9.32 0.79
CA SER A 100 -9.40 10.39 0.06
C SER A 100 -8.43 11.47 -0.44
N ARG A 101 -8.88 12.30 -1.39
CA ARG A 101 -8.09 13.46 -1.87
C ARG A 101 -7.86 14.48 -0.76
N SER A 102 -8.89 14.81 0.01
CA SER A 102 -8.77 15.75 1.13
C SER A 102 -7.77 15.28 2.18
N ALA A 103 -7.76 13.98 2.52
CA ALA A 103 -6.79 13.42 3.46
C ALA A 103 -5.37 13.44 2.88
N ARG A 104 -5.21 13.10 1.59
CA ARG A 104 -3.94 13.19 0.86
C ARG A 104 -3.38 14.61 0.92
N ASP A 105 -4.19 15.62 0.54
CA ASP A 105 -3.73 17.00 0.40
C ASP A 105 -3.37 17.63 1.75
N GLN A 106 -4.13 17.33 2.81
CA GLN A 106 -3.80 17.74 4.18
C GLN A 106 -2.45 17.16 4.63
N LEU A 107 -2.25 15.85 4.46
CA LEU A 107 -1.01 15.19 4.85
C LEU A 107 0.17 15.67 4.00
N MET A 108 -0.03 15.83 2.70
CA MET A 108 0.97 16.36 1.77
C MET A 108 1.42 17.78 2.17
N SER A 109 0.49 18.65 2.57
CA SER A 109 0.82 19.98 3.07
C SER A 109 1.65 19.92 4.35
N ALA A 110 1.29 19.05 5.30
CA ALA A 110 2.01 18.91 6.55
C ALA A 110 3.44 18.38 6.35
N ILE A 111 3.60 17.36 5.50
CA ILE A 111 4.92 16.79 5.15
C ILE A 111 5.76 17.78 4.35
N ARG A 112 5.15 18.60 3.48
CA ARG A 112 5.86 19.70 2.81
C ARG A 112 6.39 20.73 3.80
N SER A 113 5.59 21.12 4.81
CA SER A 113 6.03 22.04 5.87
C SER A 113 7.16 21.47 6.73
N ALA A 114 7.29 20.13 6.80
CA ALA A 114 8.42 19.45 7.44
C ALA A 114 9.69 19.42 6.56
N GLY A 115 9.69 20.08 5.40
CA GLY A 115 10.87 20.26 4.53
C GLY A 115 10.98 19.27 3.38
N TYR A 116 10.07 18.31 3.24
CA TYR A 116 10.11 17.34 2.15
C TYR A 116 9.64 17.96 0.83
N ALA A 117 10.37 17.67 -0.25
CA ALA A 117 9.80 17.79 -1.58
C ALA A 117 8.72 16.72 -1.76
N VAL A 118 7.52 17.13 -2.20
CA VAL A 118 6.35 16.25 -2.31
C VAL A 118 5.62 16.47 -3.64
N GLU A 119 5.13 15.40 -4.24
CA GLU A 119 4.36 15.41 -5.48
C GLU A 119 3.15 14.46 -5.38
N SER A 120 2.02 14.87 -5.95
CA SER A 120 0.84 14.00 -6.08
C SER A 120 0.86 13.26 -7.41
N ILE A 121 0.54 11.96 -7.39
CA ILE A 121 0.36 11.16 -8.60
C ILE A 121 -1.00 11.45 -9.23
N GLU A 122 -0.95 12.06 -10.41
CA GLU A 122 -2.08 12.31 -11.30
C GLU A 122 -2.03 11.38 -12.51
N ALA A 123 -2.98 11.53 -13.44
CA ALA A 123 -3.12 10.61 -14.58
C ALA A 123 -1.90 10.62 -15.54
N ASP A 124 -1.21 11.77 -15.65
CA ASP A 124 -0.05 11.96 -16.53
C ASP A 124 1.29 11.88 -15.78
N THR A 125 1.26 11.70 -14.45
CA THR A 125 2.48 11.70 -13.64
C THR A 125 3.31 10.46 -13.94
N ARG A 126 4.50 10.67 -14.53
CA ARG A 126 5.47 9.60 -14.75
C ARG A 126 6.22 9.31 -13.45
N VAL A 127 5.79 8.27 -12.74
CA VAL A 127 6.45 7.79 -11.51
C VAL A 127 7.87 7.32 -11.82
N LYS A 128 8.85 7.95 -11.17
CA LYS A 128 10.27 7.57 -11.22
C LYS A 128 10.77 7.31 -9.81
N THR A 129 11.42 6.17 -9.59
CA THR A 129 11.99 5.80 -8.28
C THR A 129 13.10 6.76 -7.84
N GLU A 130 13.85 7.30 -8.80
CA GLU A 130 14.95 8.26 -8.60
C GLU A 130 14.43 9.71 -8.49
N ALA A 131 13.13 9.92 -8.30
CA ALA A 131 12.61 11.26 -8.09
C ALA A 131 13.07 11.81 -6.74
N HIS A 132 13.44 13.08 -6.72
CA HIS A 132 13.80 13.83 -5.51
C HIS A 132 12.57 14.31 -4.71
N CYS A 133 11.42 13.64 -4.84
CA CYS A 133 10.19 14.00 -4.12
C CYS A 133 9.45 12.76 -3.61
N LEU A 134 8.81 12.90 -2.45
CA LEU A 134 7.89 11.91 -1.90
C LEU A 134 6.59 11.90 -2.71
N LEU A 135 6.11 10.71 -3.03
CA LEU A 135 4.92 10.56 -3.85
C LEU A 135 3.67 10.38 -3.01
N PHE A 136 2.61 11.07 -3.38
CA PHE A 136 1.31 11.00 -2.71
C PHE A 136 0.25 10.50 -3.68
N ALA A 137 -0.56 9.54 -3.25
CA ALA A 137 -1.65 9.02 -4.06
C ALA A 137 -2.91 8.81 -3.22
N THR A 138 -4.05 8.68 -3.91
CA THR A 138 -5.21 8.03 -3.31
C THR A 138 -5.16 6.53 -3.59
N MET A 139 -5.84 5.72 -2.77
CA MET A 139 -5.90 4.25 -2.97
C MET A 139 -6.33 3.86 -4.39
N HIS A 140 -7.27 4.60 -4.98
CA HIS A 140 -7.73 4.37 -6.35
C HIS A 140 -6.64 4.66 -7.39
N ARG A 141 -5.82 5.69 -7.17
CA ARG A 141 -4.75 6.10 -8.08
C ARG A 141 -3.50 5.23 -7.97
N ALA A 142 -3.29 4.60 -6.83
CA ALA A 142 -2.19 3.67 -6.63
C ALA A 142 -2.35 2.34 -7.39
N LYS A 143 -3.54 2.04 -7.94
CA LYS A 143 -3.77 0.80 -8.71
C LYS A 143 -2.82 0.71 -9.90
N GLY A 144 -2.12 -0.42 -10.01
CA GLY A 144 -1.17 -0.67 -11.09
C GLY A 144 0.21 -0.02 -10.90
N LEU A 145 0.40 0.74 -9.82
CA LEU A 145 1.71 1.28 -9.44
C LEU A 145 2.40 0.36 -8.43
N GLU A 146 3.70 0.53 -8.24
CA GLU A 146 4.49 -0.20 -7.26
C GLU A 146 5.62 0.70 -6.73
N PHE A 147 5.90 0.59 -5.44
CA PHE A 147 6.91 1.40 -4.73
C PHE A 147 7.77 0.51 -3.84
N GLN A 148 8.99 0.94 -3.51
CA GLN A 148 9.81 0.19 -2.55
C GLN A 148 9.15 0.21 -1.18
N ASN A 149 8.71 1.40 -0.76
CA ASN A 149 8.08 1.64 0.53
C ASN A 149 6.69 2.26 0.36
N VAL A 150 5.72 1.83 1.15
CA VAL A 150 4.37 2.40 1.14
C VAL A 150 3.88 2.69 2.55
N ILE A 151 3.34 3.88 2.77
CA ILE A 151 2.57 4.21 3.98
C ILE A 151 1.12 4.42 3.56
N VAL A 152 0.21 3.58 4.06
CA VAL A 152 -1.22 3.71 3.85
C VAL A 152 -1.82 4.45 5.04
N THR A 153 -2.59 5.51 4.78
CA THR A 153 -3.31 6.25 5.83
C THR A 153 -4.80 6.14 5.63
N ARG A 154 -5.52 5.88 6.72
CA ARG A 154 -6.98 5.92 6.77
C ARG A 154 -7.45 6.58 8.06
N THR A 155 -8.69 7.04 8.04
CA THR A 155 -9.40 7.51 9.22
C THR A 155 -10.53 6.52 9.48
N LYS A 156 -10.69 6.07 10.73
CA LYS A 156 -11.89 5.38 11.16
C LYS A 156 -13.01 6.41 11.19
N VAL A 157 -14.08 6.16 10.46
CA VAL A 157 -15.29 6.97 10.56
C VAL A 157 -16.28 6.19 11.40
N GLY A 158 -17.06 6.88 12.24
CA GLY A 158 -18.03 6.26 13.14
C GLY A 158 -18.93 5.25 12.42
N LYS A 159 -19.30 4.17 13.12
CA LYS A 159 -20.07 3.04 12.60
C LYS A 159 -21.37 3.54 11.94
N GLY A 160 -21.43 3.57 10.61
CA GLY A 160 -22.60 4.04 9.83
C GLY A 160 -22.29 5.08 8.75
N ASP A 161 -21.08 5.64 8.71
CA ASP A 161 -20.69 6.62 7.69
C ASP A 161 -20.01 5.96 6.47
N ARG A 162 -20.31 6.46 5.26
CA ARG A 162 -19.74 5.97 3.97
C ARG A 162 -18.25 6.36 3.77
N GLY A 163 -17.51 6.57 4.85
CA GLY A 163 -16.14 7.07 4.83
C GLY A 163 -15.06 6.03 5.13
N GLU A 164 -15.41 4.85 5.67
CA GLU A 164 -14.41 3.81 5.92
C GLU A 164 -13.94 3.17 4.61
N ALA A 165 -12.62 3.16 4.37
CA ALA A 165 -12.05 2.57 3.17
C ALA A 165 -12.32 1.07 3.15
N ALA A 166 -12.91 0.59 2.05
CA ALA A 166 -13.22 -0.82 1.87
C ALA A 166 -11.95 -1.69 2.04
N PRO A 167 -12.04 -2.86 2.71
CA PRO A 167 -10.89 -3.75 2.93
C PRO A 167 -10.11 -4.08 1.67
N GLN A 168 -10.80 -4.21 0.52
CA GLN A 168 -10.18 -4.44 -0.79
C GLN A 168 -9.25 -3.30 -1.22
N LEU A 169 -9.58 -2.05 -0.91
CA LEU A 169 -8.74 -0.89 -1.25
C LEU A 169 -7.49 -0.85 -0.37
N ILE A 170 -7.62 -1.19 0.92
CA ILE A 170 -6.48 -1.26 1.84
C ILE A 170 -5.54 -2.39 1.42
N TYR A 171 -6.07 -3.58 1.11
CA TYR A 171 -5.31 -4.69 0.54
C TYR A 171 -4.55 -4.24 -0.71
N VAL A 172 -5.24 -3.61 -1.66
CA VAL A 172 -4.63 -3.13 -2.91
C VAL A 172 -3.54 -2.11 -2.65
N ALA A 173 -3.72 -1.20 -1.69
CA ALA A 173 -2.75 -0.16 -1.34
C ALA A 173 -1.50 -0.72 -0.64
N LEU A 174 -1.68 -1.56 0.38
CA LEU A 174 -0.56 -2.20 1.10
C LEU A 174 0.29 -3.06 0.17
N THR A 175 -0.36 -3.82 -0.72
CA THR A 175 0.33 -4.68 -1.71
C THR A 175 0.98 -3.91 -2.86
N ARG A 176 1.01 -2.56 -2.82
CA ARG A 176 1.88 -1.76 -3.70
C ARG A 176 3.32 -1.67 -3.21
N ALA A 177 3.59 -2.03 -1.96
CA ALA A 177 4.93 -2.08 -1.41
C ALA A 177 5.69 -3.32 -1.89
N LYS A 178 6.97 -3.12 -2.20
CA LYS A 178 7.92 -4.20 -2.51
C LYS A 178 8.73 -4.65 -1.28
N GLN A 179 9.02 -3.75 -0.34
CA GLN A 179 9.91 -4.04 0.78
C GLN A 179 9.33 -3.67 2.14
N ARG A 180 8.84 -2.43 2.30
CA ARG A 180 8.32 -1.93 3.59
C ARG A 180 6.92 -1.37 3.42
N ALA A 181 6.05 -1.68 4.37
CA ALA A 181 4.71 -1.12 4.39
C ALA A 181 4.32 -0.68 5.80
N ALA A 182 3.47 0.34 5.89
CA ALA A 182 2.81 0.75 7.12
C ALA A 182 1.34 1.05 6.85
N LEU A 183 0.48 0.78 7.82
CA LEU A 183 -0.92 1.20 7.86
C LEU A 183 -1.15 2.03 9.13
N LEU A 184 -1.44 3.31 8.94
CA LEU A 184 -1.82 4.23 10.01
C LEU A 184 -3.32 4.48 9.98
N THR A 185 -3.98 4.28 11.12
CA THR A 185 -5.42 4.49 11.28
C THR A 185 -5.68 5.58 12.31
N ALA A 186 -6.10 6.77 11.88
CA ALA A 186 -6.60 7.79 12.81
C ALA A 186 -7.97 7.35 13.37
N ILE A 187 -8.15 7.44 14.69
CA ILE A 187 -9.38 7.10 15.42
C ILE A 187 -10.25 8.35 15.60
#